data_AF-A0A0F8ZH57-F1
#
_entry.id   AF-A0A0F8ZH57-F1
#
_cell.length_a   1.000
_cell.length_b   1.000
_cell.length_c   1.000
_cell.angle_alpha   90.00
_cell.angle_beta   90.00
_cell.angle_gamma   90.00
#
_symmetry.space_group_name_H-M   'P 1'
#
loop_
_entity.id
_entity.type
_entity.pdbx_description
1 polymer ?
#
loop_
_entity_poly.entity_id
_entity_poly.type
_entity_poly.pdbx_seq_one_letter_code
_entity_poly.pdbx_strand_id
1 'polypeptide(L)'
;MTEALQRLHKVLALERSRKFADTAVIGGLDAYLQHFLSEQLIPSDHRFQRVLRSLPPGGYRALHPVQRRRVVEELERALKEPLPAVPARPAETRNSETVPDRRPPRGSREGVRPRSAVVGTMDSSVEVLKGVSRGYAGKLKKLGVEKVGDLLWLFPFRYSDFSQVRPIAKLVVGEEQTVLG
;
A
#
# COMPACT_ATOMS: atom_id res chain seq x y z
N MET A 1 -17.81 13.50 -12.88
CA MET A 1 -16.38 13.20 -12.58
C MET A 1 -16.35 12.36 -11.32
N THR A 2 -15.76 11.17 -11.35
CA THR A 2 -15.70 10.28 -10.19
C THR A 2 -14.82 10.90 -9.09
N GLU A 3 -15.19 10.72 -7.82
CA GLU A 3 -14.44 11.29 -6.69
C GLU A 3 -12.97 10.86 -6.68
N ALA A 4 -12.69 9.64 -7.12
CA ALA A 4 -11.35 9.09 -7.22
C ALA A 4 -10.46 9.85 -8.21
N LEU A 5 -10.98 10.26 -9.39
CA LEU A 5 -10.24 11.10 -10.34
C LEU A 5 -9.92 12.48 -9.77
N GLN A 6 -10.83 13.06 -8.98
CA GLN A 6 -10.58 14.33 -8.30
C GLN A 6 -9.50 14.21 -7.23
N ARG A 7 -9.46 13.09 -6.51
CA ARG A 7 -8.40 12.80 -5.52
C ARG A 7 -7.05 12.64 -6.22
N LEU A 8 -6.97 11.89 -7.32
CA LEU A 8 -5.74 11.73 -8.11
C LEU A 8 -5.22 13.08 -8.63
N HIS A 9 -6.11 13.94 -9.16
CA HIS A 9 -5.71 15.28 -9.60
C HIS A 9 -5.15 16.14 -8.45
N LYS A 10 -5.76 16.07 -7.26
CA LYS A 10 -5.25 16.78 -6.06
C LYS A 10 -3.88 16.25 -5.63
N VAL A 11 -3.66 14.95 -5.71
CA VAL A 11 -2.38 14.31 -5.38
C VAL A 11 -1.27 14.76 -6.33
N LEU A 12 -1.51 14.77 -7.64
CA LEU A 12 -0.52 15.23 -8.63
C LEU A 12 -0.21 16.72 -8.47
N ALA A 13 -1.21 17.55 -8.18
CA ALA A 13 -1.00 18.97 -7.89
C ALA A 13 -0.17 19.19 -6.61
N LEU A 14 -0.42 18.39 -5.57
CA LEU A 14 0.36 18.42 -4.33
C LEU A 14 1.81 18.03 -4.57
N GLU A 15 2.04 17.00 -5.39
CA GLU A 15 3.37 16.54 -5.77
C GLU A 15 4.17 17.62 -6.54
N ARG A 16 3.49 18.34 -7.45
CA ARG A 16 4.06 19.51 -8.15
C ARG A 16 4.48 20.62 -7.19
N SER A 17 3.63 20.95 -6.21
CA SER A 17 3.96 21.97 -5.18
C SER A 17 5.13 21.56 -4.28
N ARG A 18 5.35 20.25 -4.11
CA ARG A 18 6.44 19.68 -3.29
C ARG A 18 7.70 19.35 -4.09
N LYS A 19 7.87 19.94 -5.28
CA LYS A 19 9.04 19.74 -6.16
C LYS A 19 9.31 18.27 -6.51
N PHE A 20 8.27 17.45 -6.67
CA PHE A 20 8.39 16.04 -7.10
C PHE A 20 9.16 15.14 -6.12
N ALA A 21 8.97 15.37 -4.82
CA ALA A 21 9.69 14.69 -3.75
C ALA A 21 9.18 13.27 -3.41
N ASP A 22 8.13 12.78 -4.05
CA ASP A 22 7.43 11.51 -3.78
C ASP A 22 6.83 11.47 -2.35
N THR A 23 6.24 12.59 -1.92
CA THR A 23 5.73 12.76 -0.53
C THR A 23 4.27 13.15 -0.47
N ALA A 24 3.59 13.33 -1.62
CA ALA A 24 2.20 13.77 -1.65
C ALA A 24 1.22 12.78 -0.99
N VAL A 25 1.54 11.48 -0.95
CA VAL A 25 0.68 10.42 -0.39
C VAL A 25 1.45 9.51 0.55
N ILE A 26 0.77 8.99 1.57
CA ILE A 26 1.31 7.99 2.49
C ILE A 26 1.58 6.70 1.70
N GLY A 27 2.85 6.29 1.62
CA GLY A 27 3.27 5.13 0.84
C GLY A 27 3.87 5.45 -0.55
N GLY A 28 3.98 6.73 -0.91
CA GLY A 28 4.55 7.17 -2.18
C GLY A 28 3.53 7.19 -3.32
N LEU A 29 3.88 7.86 -4.42
CA LEU A 29 3.03 8.02 -5.59
C LEU A 29 2.86 6.67 -6.32
N ASP A 30 3.87 5.81 -6.31
CA ASP A 30 3.84 4.49 -6.95
C ASP A 30 2.73 3.58 -6.39
N ALA A 31 2.68 3.43 -5.07
CA ALA A 31 1.65 2.61 -4.40
C ALA A 31 0.25 3.19 -4.62
N TYR A 32 0.14 4.52 -4.60
CA TYR A 32 -1.11 5.21 -4.88
C TYR A 32 -1.60 4.97 -6.32
N LEU A 33 -0.71 5.04 -7.32
CA LEU A 33 -1.03 4.79 -8.72
C LEU A 33 -1.42 3.32 -8.97
N GLN A 34 -0.77 2.36 -8.31
CA GLN A 34 -1.13 0.94 -8.39
C GLN A 34 -2.53 0.68 -7.80
N HIS A 35 -2.82 1.26 -6.63
CA HIS A 35 -4.15 1.17 -6.04
C HIS A 35 -5.21 1.82 -6.93
N PHE A 36 -4.91 2.98 -7.50
CA PHE A 36 -5.80 3.68 -8.41
C PHE A 36 -6.08 2.88 -9.70
N LEU A 37 -5.10 2.16 -10.25
CA LEU A 37 -5.31 1.25 -11.38
C LEU A 37 -6.20 0.06 -11.02
N SER A 38 -6.12 -0.45 -9.79
CA SER A 38 -6.94 -1.56 -9.33
C SER A 38 -8.44 -1.21 -9.26
N GLU A 39 -8.79 0.07 -9.13
CA GLU A 39 -10.17 0.56 -9.18
C GLU A 39 -10.78 0.55 -10.60
N GLN A 40 -10.01 0.19 -11.64
CA GLN A 40 -10.45 0.06 -13.05
C GLN A 40 -11.11 1.32 -13.65
N LEU A 41 -10.86 2.49 -13.07
CA LEU A 41 -11.46 3.76 -13.51
C LEU A 41 -10.88 4.29 -14.82
N ILE A 42 -9.70 3.80 -15.23
CA ILE A 42 -9.02 4.19 -16.46
C ILE A 42 -8.89 2.95 -17.36
N PRO A 43 -9.43 2.99 -18.61
CA PRO A 43 -9.29 1.91 -19.57
C PRO A 43 -7.84 1.55 -19.88
N SER A 44 -7.58 0.28 -20.19
CA SER A 44 -6.24 -0.25 -20.42
C SER A 44 -5.49 0.32 -21.62
N ASP A 45 -6.22 0.99 -22.52
CA ASP A 45 -5.70 1.63 -23.73
C ASP A 45 -5.42 3.14 -23.54
N HIS A 46 -5.76 3.67 -22.37
CA HIS A 46 -5.62 5.09 -22.08
C HIS A 46 -4.16 5.51 -21.97
N ARG A 47 -3.85 6.72 -22.43
CA ARG A 47 -2.49 7.30 -22.40
C ARG A 47 -1.85 7.25 -21.01
N PHE A 48 -2.64 7.38 -19.96
CA PHE A 48 -2.20 7.29 -18.56
C PHE A 48 -1.51 5.95 -18.24
N GLN A 49 -2.06 4.82 -18.70
CA GLN A 49 -1.43 3.52 -18.49
C GLN A 49 -0.16 3.33 -19.32
N ARG A 50 -0.13 3.92 -20.52
CA ARG A 50 1.08 3.92 -21.38
C ARG A 50 2.25 4.62 -20.70
N VAL A 51 1.98 5.77 -20.09
CA VAL A 51 2.97 6.51 -19.29
C VAL A 51 3.39 5.69 -18.08
N LEU A 52 2.47 4.99 -17.40
CA LEU A 52 2.84 4.16 -16.26
C LEU A 52 3.74 2.97 -16.65
N ARG A 53 3.48 2.33 -17.79
CA ARG A 53 4.29 1.20 -18.30
C ARG A 53 5.67 1.62 -18.78
N SER A 54 5.89 2.89 -19.10
CA SER A 54 7.21 3.40 -19.48
C SER A 54 8.10 3.76 -18.28
N LEU A 55 7.59 3.65 -17.05
CA LEU A 55 8.43 3.84 -15.86
C LEU A 55 9.43 2.68 -15.69
N PRO A 56 10.63 2.97 -15.14
CA PRO A 56 11.61 1.95 -14.80
C PRO A 56 11.08 1.00 -13.71
N PRO A 57 11.69 -0.19 -13.54
CA PRO A 57 11.27 -1.18 -12.54
C PRO A 57 11.31 -0.66 -11.08
N GLY A 58 12.08 0.41 -10.82
CA GLY A 58 12.09 1.11 -9.53
C GLY A 58 11.00 2.18 -9.35
N GLY A 59 10.05 2.29 -10.29
CA GLY A 59 8.92 3.20 -10.23
C GLY A 59 9.29 4.69 -10.33
N TYR A 60 8.33 5.54 -9.99
CA TYR A 60 8.45 6.99 -9.94
C TYR A 60 9.54 7.42 -8.96
N ARG A 61 9.71 6.69 -7.86
CA ARG A 61 10.74 6.98 -6.85
C ARG A 61 12.18 6.79 -7.34
N ALA A 62 12.43 5.94 -8.33
CA ALA A 62 13.78 5.73 -8.88
C ALA A 62 14.25 6.83 -9.85
N LEU A 63 13.34 7.72 -10.28
CA LEU A 63 13.65 8.77 -11.26
C LEU A 63 14.30 10.00 -10.59
N HIS A 64 15.20 10.68 -11.31
CA HIS A 64 15.75 11.98 -10.90
C HIS A 64 14.64 13.05 -10.89
N PRO A 65 14.68 14.10 -10.02
CA PRO A 65 13.61 15.10 -9.91
C PRO A 65 13.16 15.75 -11.24
N VAL A 66 14.10 15.93 -12.18
CA VAL A 66 13.81 16.46 -13.53
C VAL A 66 12.96 15.48 -14.36
N GLN A 67 13.22 14.18 -14.23
CA GLN A 67 12.47 13.13 -14.92
C GLN A 67 11.10 12.92 -14.26
N ARG A 68 11.02 13.00 -12.92
CA ARG A 68 9.74 12.96 -12.19
C ARG A 68 8.79 14.07 -12.62
N ARG A 69 9.29 15.29 -12.83
CA ARG A 69 8.50 16.40 -13.37
C ARG A 69 7.85 16.05 -14.70
N ARG A 70 8.62 15.49 -15.64
CA ARG A 70 8.11 15.10 -16.96
C ARG A 70 7.00 14.05 -16.84
N VAL A 71 7.19 13.04 -15.97
CA VAL A 71 6.18 12.00 -15.75
C VAL A 71 4.91 12.57 -15.14
N VAL A 72 4.98 13.43 -14.14
CA VAL A 72 3.78 14.07 -13.55
C VAL A 72 3.05 14.94 -14.56
N GLU A 73 3.79 15.73 -15.35
CA GLU A 73 3.20 16.56 -16.41
C GLU A 73 2.51 15.70 -17.49
N GLU A 74 3.10 14.56 -17.85
CA GLU A 74 2.49 13.61 -18.79
C GLU A 74 1.26 12.91 -18.19
N LEU A 75 1.28 12.54 -16.91
CA LEU A 75 0.12 11.96 -16.20
C LEU A 75 -1.02 12.98 -16.08
N GLU A 76 -0.72 14.22 -15.70
CA GLU A 76 -1.71 15.31 -15.65
C GLU A 76 -2.30 15.59 -17.04
N ARG A 77 -1.47 15.57 -18.08
CA ARG A 77 -1.91 15.76 -19.46
C ARG A 77 -2.78 14.60 -19.93
N ALA A 78 -2.41 13.36 -19.62
CA ALA A 78 -3.19 12.18 -19.92
C ALA A 78 -4.56 12.22 -19.21
N LEU A 79 -4.65 12.70 -17.97
CA LEU A 79 -5.91 12.86 -17.25
C LEU A 79 -6.81 13.98 -17.80
N LYS A 80 -6.23 14.97 -18.49
CA LYS A 80 -6.96 16.06 -19.16
C LYS A 80 -7.42 15.69 -20.57
N GLU A 81 -6.81 14.68 -21.19
CA GLU A 81 -7.28 14.15 -22.46
C GLU A 81 -8.65 13.48 -22.26
N PRO A 82 -9.66 13.81 -23.08
CA PRO A 82 -10.96 13.16 -22.98
C PRO A 82 -10.79 11.68 -23.26
N LEU A 83 -11.22 10.84 -22.30
CA LEU A 83 -11.32 9.39 -22.53
C LEU A 83 -12.06 9.17 -23.84
N PRO A 84 -11.53 8.38 -24.79
CA PRO A 84 -12.30 7.99 -25.96
C PRO A 84 -13.59 7.32 -25.47
N ALA A 85 -14.73 7.82 -25.96
CA ALA A 85 -16.04 7.30 -25.64
C ALA A 85 -16.09 5.81 -26.00
N VAL A 86 -16.15 4.95 -24.98
CA VAL A 86 -16.45 3.53 -25.19
C VAL A 86 -17.89 3.46 -25.69
N PRO A 87 -18.19 2.80 -26.84
CA PRO A 87 -19.57 2.57 -27.24
C PRO A 87 -20.27 1.73 -26.17
N ALA A 88 -21.36 2.26 -25.65
CA ALA A 88 -22.17 1.68 -24.60
C ALA A 88 -22.58 0.24 -24.95
N ARG A 89 -22.21 -0.72 -24.10
CA ARG A 89 -22.99 -1.95 -23.99
C ARG A 89 -24.21 -1.64 -23.10
N PRO A 90 -25.44 -1.94 -23.56
CA PRO A 90 -26.63 -1.69 -22.77
C PRO A 90 -26.69 -2.73 -21.65
N ALA A 91 -26.66 -2.29 -20.40
CA ALA A 91 -27.08 -3.10 -19.27
C ALA A 91 -28.15 -2.31 -18.53
N GLU A 92 -29.30 -2.93 -18.49
CA GLU A 92 -30.59 -2.38 -18.12
C GLU A 92 -30.65 -1.90 -16.68
N THR A 93 -31.50 -0.89 -16.52
CA THR A 93 -32.10 -0.40 -15.29
C THR A 93 -32.47 -1.49 -14.30
N ARG A 94 -32.03 -1.34 -13.05
CA ARG A 94 -32.94 -1.49 -11.91
C ARG A 94 -32.55 -0.56 -10.77
N ASN A 95 -33.40 0.45 -10.63
CA ASN A 95 -33.54 1.31 -9.47
C ASN A 95 -34.19 0.50 -8.33
N SER A 96 -33.70 0.70 -7.11
CA SER A 96 -34.42 0.71 -5.83
C SER A 96 -33.36 1.03 -4.76
N GLU A 97 -33.38 2.20 -4.12
CA GLU A 97 -34.13 2.44 -2.87
C GLU A 97 -33.54 1.63 -1.69
N THR A 98 -33.22 2.12 -0.49
CA THR A 98 -33.32 3.43 0.17
C THR A 98 -32.63 3.29 1.55
N VAL A 99 -31.80 4.28 1.91
CA VAL A 99 -31.48 4.79 3.27
C VAL A 99 -30.88 3.81 4.34
N PRO A 100 -30.52 4.27 5.57
CA PRO A 100 -29.12 4.35 6.01
C PRO A 100 -28.83 3.51 7.28
N ASP A 101 -27.63 2.94 7.40
CA ASP A 101 -27.10 2.67 8.73
C ASP A 101 -25.61 2.93 8.74
N ARG A 102 -25.25 4.15 9.14
CA ARG A 102 -23.90 4.45 9.60
C ARG A 102 -24.01 4.99 11.01
N ARG A 103 -24.11 4.07 11.97
CA ARG A 103 -23.55 4.28 13.31
C ARG A 103 -22.15 4.91 13.16
N PRO A 104 -21.82 5.98 13.88
CA PRO A 104 -20.46 6.48 13.87
C PRO A 104 -19.57 5.49 14.63
N PRO A 105 -18.44 5.01 14.07
CA PRO A 105 -17.38 4.51 14.91
C PRO A 105 -16.79 5.70 15.66
N ARG A 106 -17.31 5.93 16.87
CA ARG A 106 -16.67 6.74 17.89
C ARG A 106 -15.43 5.97 18.34
N GLY A 107 -14.28 6.32 17.79
CA GLY A 107 -12.99 5.73 18.15
C GLY A 107 -11.87 6.73 17.86
N SER A 108 -11.69 7.65 18.80
CA SER A 108 -10.44 8.36 19.12
C SER A 108 -9.50 8.70 17.95
N ARG A 109 -9.53 9.99 17.62
CA ARG A 109 -8.35 10.78 17.22
C ARG A 109 -7.15 10.39 18.06
N GLU A 110 -6.06 9.98 17.41
CA GLU A 110 -4.74 10.28 17.94
C GLU A 110 -3.78 10.52 16.79
N GLY A 111 -3.21 11.73 16.78
CA GLY A 111 -2.47 12.29 15.67
C GLY A 111 -1.26 11.45 15.30
N VAL A 112 -0.99 11.35 14.01
CA VAL A 112 0.31 10.92 13.49
C VAL A 112 1.31 12.04 13.79
N ARG A 113 1.75 12.10 15.05
CA ARG A 113 3.03 12.73 15.39
C ARG A 113 4.12 11.95 14.64
N PRO A 114 5.13 12.62 14.05
CA PRO A 114 6.24 11.91 13.45
C PRO A 114 7.00 11.21 14.58
N ARG A 115 6.76 9.91 14.76
CA ARG A 115 7.61 9.08 15.62
C ARG A 115 8.89 8.77 14.86
N SER A 116 9.74 9.79 14.72
CA SER A 116 11.18 9.58 14.78
C SER A 116 11.53 9.31 16.24
N ALA A 117 11.01 8.22 16.79
CA ALA A 117 11.70 7.60 17.92
C ALA A 117 12.83 6.83 17.24
N VAL A 118 14.07 7.25 17.50
CA VAL A 118 15.24 6.44 17.19
C VAL A 118 14.96 5.08 17.81
N VAL A 119 14.55 4.12 16.97
CA VAL A 119 14.53 2.71 17.36
C VAL A 119 15.99 2.43 17.64
N GLY A 120 16.28 1.96 18.85
CA GLY A 120 17.63 1.89 19.41
C GLY A 120 18.67 1.41 18.42
N THR A 121 19.91 1.86 18.62
CA THR A 121 21.07 1.38 17.86
C THR A 121 21.20 -0.15 17.99
N MET A 122 21.98 -0.79 17.14
CA MET A 122 22.19 -2.26 17.18
C MET A 122 22.60 -2.78 18.56
N ASP A 123 23.30 -1.96 19.35
CA ASP A 123 23.73 -2.27 20.72
C ASP A 123 22.67 -2.06 21.81
N SER A 124 21.51 -1.48 21.46
CA SER A 124 20.42 -1.25 22.40
C SER A 124 19.80 -2.57 22.86
N SER A 125 19.27 -2.59 24.08
CA SER A 125 18.52 -3.75 24.60
C SER A 125 17.24 -3.99 23.80
N VAL A 126 16.89 -5.27 23.62
CA VAL A 126 15.64 -5.68 22.94
C VAL A 126 14.37 -5.16 23.62
N GLU A 127 14.43 -4.79 24.90
CA GLU A 127 13.29 -4.20 25.64
C GLU A 127 12.86 -2.82 25.11
N VAL A 128 13.75 -2.13 24.39
CA VAL A 128 13.43 -0.84 23.75
C VAL A 128 12.47 -1.04 22.57
N LEU A 129 12.39 -2.25 22.02
CA LEU A 129 11.55 -2.55 20.87
C LEU A 129 10.07 -2.64 21.25
N LYS A 130 9.25 -1.92 20.50
CA LYS A 130 7.80 -2.00 20.62
C LYS A 130 7.33 -3.43 20.32
N GLY A 131 6.68 -4.07 21.29
CA GLY A 131 6.16 -5.44 21.17
C GLY A 131 6.97 -6.49 21.96
N VAL A 132 8.14 -6.13 22.46
CA VAL A 132 8.92 -6.99 23.38
C VAL A 132 8.57 -6.59 24.81
N SER A 133 7.73 -7.38 25.48
CA SER A 133 7.47 -7.21 26.91
C SER A 133 8.63 -7.76 27.74
N ARG A 134 8.74 -7.36 29.01
CA ARG A 134 9.77 -7.87 29.93
C ARG A 134 9.78 -9.40 30.04
N GLY A 135 8.59 -10.02 29.99
CA GLY A 135 8.46 -11.48 29.98
C GLY A 135 8.99 -12.11 28.70
N TYR A 136 8.81 -11.45 27.56
CA TYR A 136 9.33 -11.90 26.26
C TYR A 136 10.84 -11.67 26.15
N ALA A 137 11.35 -10.54 26.65
CA ALA A 137 12.77 -10.27 26.78
C ALA A 137 13.49 -11.35 27.62
N GLY A 138 12.86 -11.82 28.70
CA GLY A 138 13.39 -12.94 29.49
C GLY A 138 13.49 -14.26 28.69
N LYS A 139 12.58 -14.50 27.73
CA LYS A 139 12.67 -15.66 26.82
C LYS A 139 13.78 -15.48 25.78
N LEU A 140 13.89 -14.29 25.19
CA LEU A 140 14.97 -13.94 24.25
C LEU A 140 16.35 -14.06 24.90
N LYS A 141 16.48 -13.63 26.16
CA LYS A 141 17.71 -13.78 26.93
C LYS A 141 18.15 -15.24 27.09
N LYS A 142 17.21 -16.17 27.28
CA LYS A 142 17.51 -17.62 27.32
C LYS A 142 18.00 -18.16 25.97
N LEU A 143 17.65 -17.50 24.88
CA LEU A 143 18.13 -17.80 23.53
C LEU A 143 19.43 -17.06 23.18
N GLY A 144 20.03 -16.32 24.13
CA GLY A 144 21.25 -15.55 23.91
C GLY A 144 21.04 -14.23 23.18
N VAL A 145 19.80 -13.75 23.09
CA VAL A 145 19.43 -12.50 22.40
C VAL A 145 19.18 -11.41 23.42
N GLU A 146 20.15 -10.49 23.57
CA GLU A 146 20.05 -9.37 24.51
C GLU A 146 19.98 -8.02 23.79
N LYS A 147 20.66 -7.93 22.64
CA LYS A 147 20.72 -6.71 21.83
C LYS A 147 19.80 -6.78 20.61
N VAL A 148 19.44 -5.61 20.09
CA VAL A 148 18.71 -5.49 18.82
C VAL A 148 19.49 -6.16 17.68
N GLY A 149 20.82 -6.05 17.67
CA GLY A 149 21.68 -6.74 16.69
C GLY A 149 21.53 -8.26 16.71
N ASP A 150 21.51 -8.87 17.90
CA ASP A 150 21.35 -10.32 18.06
C ASP A 150 19.97 -10.77 17.56
N LEU A 151 18.94 -9.96 17.81
CA LEU A 151 17.58 -10.24 17.37
C LEU A 151 17.45 -10.18 15.84
N LEU A 152 18.18 -9.27 15.17
CA LEU A 152 18.18 -9.20 13.71
C LEU A 152 18.73 -10.49 13.11
N TRP A 153 19.75 -11.08 13.73
CA TRP A 153 20.37 -12.35 13.29
C TRP A 153 19.66 -13.60 13.82
N LEU A 154 18.57 -13.45 14.57
CA LEU A 154 17.72 -14.56 14.96
C LEU A 154 16.74 -14.90 13.83
N PHE A 155 17.15 -15.82 12.95
CA PHE A 155 16.29 -16.27 11.85
C PHE A 155 15.17 -17.21 12.33
N PRO A 156 13.98 -17.16 11.71
CA PRO A 156 12.92 -18.14 11.95
C PRO A 156 13.39 -19.58 11.73
N PHE A 157 13.02 -20.48 12.63
CA PHE A 157 13.33 -21.91 12.50
C PHE A 157 12.61 -22.57 11.30
N ARG A 158 11.40 -22.08 10.98
CA ARG A 158 10.57 -22.53 9.88
C ARG A 158 9.85 -21.34 9.27
N TYR A 159 9.66 -21.38 7.95
CA TYR A 159 8.71 -20.55 7.23
C TYR A 159 7.52 -21.41 6.84
N SER A 160 6.31 -21.01 7.25
CA SER A 160 5.07 -21.63 6.77
C SER A 160 4.54 -20.82 5.60
N ASP A 161 4.41 -21.46 4.43
CA ASP A 161 3.88 -20.84 3.23
C ASP A 161 2.35 -20.94 3.21
N PHE A 162 1.69 -19.80 3.44
CA PHE A 162 0.23 -19.68 3.44
C PHE A 162 -0.35 -19.26 2.07
N SER A 163 0.46 -19.23 1.00
CA SER A 163 0.01 -18.86 -0.34
C SER A 163 -0.93 -19.89 -0.98
N GLN A 164 -0.75 -21.17 -0.62
CA GLN A 164 -1.52 -22.27 -1.19
C GLN A 164 -2.73 -22.61 -0.31
N VAL A 165 -3.84 -21.94 -0.60
CA VAL A 165 -5.12 -22.21 0.05
C VAL A 165 -5.80 -23.41 -0.59
N ARG A 166 -6.20 -24.38 0.23
CA ARG A 166 -7.03 -25.53 -0.16
C ARG A 166 -8.41 -25.43 0.49
N PRO A 167 -9.49 -25.76 -0.24
CA PRO A 167 -10.82 -25.85 0.35
C PRO A 167 -10.88 -27.03 1.34
N ILE A 168 -11.70 -26.88 2.40
CA ILE A 168 -11.84 -27.87 3.49
C ILE A 168 -12.12 -29.27 2.95
N ALA A 169 -12.93 -29.38 1.90
CA ALA A 169 -13.31 -30.65 1.29
C ALA A 169 -12.15 -31.42 0.62
N LYS A 170 -11.01 -30.77 0.36
CA LYS A 170 -9.84 -31.36 -0.33
C LYS A 170 -8.60 -31.48 0.57
N LEU A 171 -8.78 -31.44 1.88
CA LEU A 171 -7.68 -31.58 2.82
C LEU A 171 -7.18 -33.03 2.87
N VAL A 172 -5.87 -33.17 3.08
CA VAL A 172 -5.19 -34.46 3.18
C VAL A 172 -4.69 -34.65 4.61
N VAL A 173 -5.01 -35.79 5.20
CA VAL A 173 -4.59 -36.11 6.57
C VAL A 173 -3.07 -36.27 6.63
N GLY A 174 -2.43 -35.57 7.57
CA GLY A 174 -0.98 -35.62 7.77
C GLY A 174 -0.21 -34.51 7.05
N GLU A 175 -0.87 -33.69 6.21
CA GLU A 175 -0.25 -32.51 5.60
C GLU A 175 -0.67 -31.22 6.33
N GLU A 176 0.30 -30.33 6.62
CA GLU A 176 -0.01 -28.96 7.01
C GLU A 176 -0.48 -28.18 5.77
N GLN A 177 -1.74 -27.77 5.76
CA GLN A 177 -2.38 -27.10 4.62
C GLN A 177 -3.13 -25.85 5.07
N THR A 178 -3.13 -24.82 4.21
CA THR A 178 -3.79 -23.54 4.50
C THR A 178 -5.24 -23.60 4.06
N VAL A 179 -6.16 -23.14 4.90
CA VAL A 179 -7.60 -23.10 4.64
C VAL A 179 -8.10 -21.68 4.79
N LEU A 180 -9.02 -21.28 3.92
CA LEU A 180 -9.78 -20.03 4.04
C LEU A 180 -11.26 -20.39 4.15
N GLY A 181 -11.92 -19.84 5.18
CA GLY A 181 -13.31 -20.10 5.53
C GLY A 181 -14.09 -18.81 5.72
#